data_AF-A0A0G1S428-F1
#
_entry.id   AF-A0A0G1S428-F1
#
_cell.length_a   1.000
_cell.length_b   1.000
_cell.length_c   1.000
_cell.angle_alpha   90.00
_cell.angle_beta   90.00
_cell.angle_gamma   90.00
#
_symmetry.space_group_name_H-M   'P 1'
#
loop_
_entity.id
_entity.type
_entity.pdbx_description
1 polymer ?
#
loop_
_entity_poly.entity_id
_entity_poly.type
_entity_poly.pdbx_seq_one_letter_code
_entity_poly.pdbx_strand_id
1 'polypeptide(L)'
;LDKYRLNEAAEEIYDFIWHKFADAYLEKTKERRPEAQKTLEYVLQESLKLLHPFMPFVTEAIWQEGLSRFDSPTLIEASWPKV
;
A
#
# COMPACT_ATOMS: atom_id res chain seq x y z
N LEU A 1 -6.18 -12.56 6.86
CA LEU A 1 -7.62 -12.22 7.06
C LEU A 1 -8.47 -13.45 7.39
N ASP A 2 -8.09 -14.65 6.94
CA ASP A 2 -8.88 -15.89 7.05
C ASP A 2 -9.25 -16.35 8.47
N LYS A 3 -8.54 -15.86 9.49
CA LYS A 3 -8.80 -16.18 10.90
C LYS A 3 -9.71 -15.16 11.59
N TYR A 4 -10.27 -14.19 10.86
CA TYR A 4 -11.11 -13.09 11.38
C TYR A 4 -10.44 -12.22 12.46
N ARG A 5 -9.11 -12.29 12.57
CA ARG A 5 -8.31 -11.46 13.48
C ARG A 5 -8.00 -10.12 12.84
N LEU A 6 -9.03 -9.31 12.65
CA LEU A 6 -8.94 -8.04 11.95
C LEU A 6 -8.02 -7.04 12.66
N ASN A 7 -8.02 -7.03 14.01
CA ASN A 7 -7.14 -6.15 14.77
C ASN A 7 -5.66 -6.46 14.56
N GLU A 8 -5.26 -7.73 14.69
CA GLU A 8 -3.87 -8.16 14.45
C GLU A 8 -3.43 -7.84 13.01
N ALA A 9 -4.31 -8.07 12.03
CA ALA A 9 -4.02 -7.77 10.63
C ALA A 9 -3.85 -6.25 10.39
N ALA A 10 -4.66 -5.41 11.04
CA ALA A 10 -4.57 -3.95 10.93
C ALA A 10 -3.28 -3.42 11.57
N GLU A 11 -2.90 -3.95 12.74
CA GLU A 11 -1.66 -3.58 13.42
C GLU A 11 -0.43 -3.97 12.59
N GLU A 12 -0.44 -5.17 11.98
CA GLU A 12 0.69 -5.66 11.17
C GLU A 12 0.90 -4.84 9.89
N ILE A 13 -0.17 -4.51 9.16
CA ILE A 13 -0.05 -3.68 7.95
C ILE A 13 0.35 -2.25 8.29
N TYR A 14 -0.13 -1.72 9.43
CA TYR A 14 0.24 -0.40 9.90
C TYR A 14 1.75 -0.32 10.25
N ASP A 15 2.25 -1.28 11.03
CA ASP A 15 3.69 -1.40 11.35
C ASP A 15 4.54 -1.48 10.08
N PHE A 16 4.11 -2.28 9.10
CA PHE A 16 4.81 -2.39 7.82
C PHE A 16 4.87 -1.06 7.08
N ILE A 17 3.74 -0.37 6.90
CA ILE A 17 3.70 0.88 6.13
C ILE A 17 4.55 1.96 6.81
N TRP A 18 4.44 2.09 8.13
CA TRP A 18 5.12 3.15 8.85
C TRP A 18 6.60 2.85 9.03
N HIS A 19 6.94 1.75 9.70
CA HIS A 19 8.29 1.50 10.18
C HIS A 19 9.18 0.80 9.15
N LYS A 20 8.60 -0.01 8.25
CA LYS A 20 9.38 -0.73 7.24
C LYS A 20 9.41 0.04 5.93
N PHE A 21 8.25 0.47 5.43
CA PHE A 21 8.16 1.14 4.14
C PHE A 21 8.62 2.60 4.23
N ALA A 22 7.95 3.43 5.03
CA ALA A 22 8.25 4.86 5.11
C ALA A 22 9.61 5.15 5.79
N ASP A 23 9.82 4.66 7.01
CA ASP A 23 11.03 4.98 7.78
C ASP A 23 12.31 4.36 7.20
N ALA A 24 12.24 3.16 6.61
CA ALA A 24 13.43 2.42 6.19
C ALA A 24 13.59 2.31 4.67
N TYR A 25 12.59 1.76 3.95
CA TYR A 25 12.74 1.51 2.52
C TYR A 25 12.79 2.81 1.71
N LEU A 26 11.94 3.77 2.02
CA LEU A 26 11.94 5.07 1.34
C LEU A 26 13.28 5.78 1.54
N GLU A 27 13.78 5.82 2.79
CA GLU A 27 15.07 6.43 3.13
C GLU A 27 16.24 5.76 2.40
N LYS A 28 16.31 4.43 2.42
CA LYS A 28 17.37 3.65 1.75
C LYS A 28 17.39 3.78 0.24
N THR A 29 16.30 4.24 -0.37
CA THR A 29 16.17 4.33 -1.83
C THR A 29 16.32 5.75 -2.36
N LYS A 30 16.48 6.75 -1.48
CA LYS A 30 16.64 8.17 -1.88
C LYS A 30 17.77 8.42 -2.87
N GLU A 31 18.91 7.77 -2.69
CA GLU A 31 20.09 7.95 -3.57
C GLU A 31 19.94 7.29 -4.95
N ARG A 32 19.06 6.30 -5.07
CA ARG A 32 18.80 5.51 -6.29
C ARG A 32 17.33 5.53 -6.67
N ARG A 33 16.74 6.72 -6.51
CA ARG A 33 15.30 6.92 -6.69
C ARG A 33 14.81 6.49 -8.07
N PRO A 34 15.49 6.83 -9.19
CA PRO A 34 15.01 6.43 -10.52
C PRO A 34 14.88 4.91 -10.68
N GLU A 35 15.83 4.13 -10.15
CA GLU A 35 15.78 2.66 -10.23
C GLU A 35 14.76 2.06 -9.25
N ALA A 36 14.62 2.66 -8.07
CA ALA A 36 13.73 2.15 -7.02
C ALA A 36 12.26 2.56 -7.20
N GLN A 37 11.99 3.64 -7.94
CA GLN A 37 10.66 4.27 -8.05
C GLN A 37 9.56 3.27 -8.41
N LYS A 38 9.79 2.41 -9.43
CA LYS A 38 8.81 1.40 -9.86
C LYS A 38 8.51 0.38 -8.77
N THR A 39 9.52 0.00 -7.98
CA THR A 39 9.34 -0.96 -6.88
C THR A 39 8.61 -0.31 -5.71
N LEU A 40 8.94 0.92 -5.37
CA LEU A 40 8.25 1.68 -4.31
C LEU A 40 6.76 1.88 -4.65
N GLU A 41 6.46 2.20 -5.91
CA GLU A 41 5.10 2.34 -6.39
C GLU A 41 4.31 1.04 -6.28
N TYR A 42 4.90 -0.08 -6.71
CA TYR A 42 4.26 -1.40 -6.57
C TYR A 42 3.99 -1.75 -5.11
N VAL A 43 4.97 -1.59 -4.22
CA VAL A 43 4.82 -1.90 -2.79
C VAL A 43 3.76 -1.00 -2.15
N LEU A 44 3.74 0.30 -2.48
CA LEU A 44 2.71 1.22 -1.99
C LEU A 44 1.31 0.81 -2.49
N GLN A 45 1.19 0.45 -3.77
CA GLN A 45 -0.08 0.02 -4.37
C GLN A 45 -0.66 -1.20 -3.67
N GLU A 46 0.15 -2.25 -3.47
CA GLU A 46 -0.29 -3.46 -2.77
C GLU A 46 -0.61 -3.17 -1.31
N SER A 47 0.16 -2.30 -0.65
CA SER A 47 -0.09 -1.89 0.74
C SER A 47 -1.42 -1.14 0.89
N LEU A 48 -1.78 -0.27 -0.06
CA LEU A 48 -3.06 0.44 -0.06
C LEU A 48 -4.24 -0.53 -0.20
N LYS A 49 -4.14 -1.55 -1.06
CA LYS A 49 -5.15 -2.60 -1.20
C LYS A 49 -5.35 -3.36 0.12
N LEU A 50 -4.26 -3.72 0.80
CA LEU A 50 -4.31 -4.41 2.11
C LEU A 50 -4.93 -3.54 3.21
N LEU A 51 -4.69 -2.22 3.15
CA LEU A 51 -5.15 -1.26 4.15
C LEU A 51 -6.59 -0.79 3.94
N HIS A 52 -7.11 -0.90 2.71
CA HIS A 52 -8.43 -0.42 2.32
C HIS A 52 -9.59 -0.94 3.19
N PRO A 53 -9.64 -2.21 3.62
CA PRO A 53 -10.67 -2.70 4.53
C PRO A 53 -10.72 -1.99 5.90
N PHE A 54 -9.61 -1.35 6.31
CA PHE A 54 -9.49 -0.66 7.61
C PHE A 54 -9.64 0.87 7.48
N MET A 55 -9.16 1.45 6.37
CA MET A 55 -9.20 2.91 6.13
C MET A 55 -9.67 3.25 4.70
N PRO A 56 -10.94 3.00 4.36
CA PRO A 56 -11.40 3.04 2.97
C PRO A 56 -11.30 4.44 2.35
N PHE A 57 -11.65 5.49 3.08
CA PHE A 57 -11.68 6.85 2.50
C PHE A 57 -10.29 7.42 2.22
N VAL A 58 -9.34 7.23 3.13
CA VAL A 58 -7.97 7.76 2.98
C VAL A 58 -7.22 6.99 1.90
N THR A 59 -7.34 5.65 1.91
CA THR A 59 -6.68 4.82 0.90
C THR A 59 -7.25 5.07 -0.50
N GLU A 60 -8.56 5.30 -0.61
CA GLU A 60 -9.20 5.68 -1.87
C GLU A 60 -8.69 7.06 -2.34
N ALA A 61 -8.64 8.06 -1.47
CA ALA A 61 -8.13 9.38 -1.85
C ALA A 61 -6.70 9.33 -2.41
N ILE A 62 -5.80 8.59 -1.76
CA ILE A 62 -4.42 8.40 -2.22
C ILE A 62 -4.40 7.61 -3.54
N TRP A 63 -5.25 6.60 -3.70
CA TRP A 63 -5.38 5.85 -4.95
C TRP A 63 -5.81 6.74 -6.12
N GLN A 64 -6.75 7.66 -5.89
CA GLN A 64 -7.23 8.58 -6.93
C GLN A 64 -6.15 9.56 -7.39
N GLU A 65 -5.22 9.98 -6.53
CA GLU A 65 -4.10 10.84 -6.94
C GLU A 65 -3.16 10.15 -7.95
N GLY A 66 -3.08 8.82 -7.88
CA GLY A 66 -2.22 7.99 -8.72
C GLY A 66 -2.91 7.34 -9.93
N LEU A 67 -4.15 7.72 -10.28
CA LEU A 67 -4.99 7.08 -11.31
C LEU A 67 -4.26 6.67 -12.61
N SER A 68 -3.29 7.46 -13.07
CA SER A 68 -2.51 7.16 -14.29
C SER A 68 -1.62 5.91 -14.19
N ARG A 69 -1.45 5.37 -12.98
CA ARG A 69 -0.49 4.31 -12.63
C ARG A 69 -1.17 3.03 -12.15
N PHE A 70 -2.49 3.03 -12.00
CA PHE A 70 -3.24 1.94 -11.38
C PHE A 70 -4.19 1.24 -12.35
N ASP A 71 -4.42 -0.06 -12.10
CA ASP A 71 -5.22 -0.93 -12.97
C ASP A 71 -6.74 -0.69 -12.85
N SER A 72 -7.18 -0.02 -11.79
CA SER A 72 -8.61 0.21 -11.51
C SER A 72 -8.89 1.69 -11.22
N PRO A 73 -9.99 2.26 -11.73
CA PRO A 73 -10.40 3.62 -11.40
C PRO A 73 -10.77 3.79 -9.93
N THR A 74 -11.18 2.74 -9.23
CA THR A 74 -11.49 2.77 -7.79
C THR A 74 -10.76 1.66 -7.06
N LEU A 75 -10.32 1.92 -5.83
CA LEU A 75 -9.56 0.95 -5.03
C LEU A 75 -10.46 -0.20 -4.57
N ILE A 76 -11.73 0.06 -4.27
CA ILE A 76 -12.68 -0.98 -3.85
C ILE A 76 -12.91 -2.07 -4.91
N GLU A 77 -12.78 -1.74 -6.19
CA GLU A 77 -12.89 -2.68 -7.32
C GLU A 77 -11.57 -3.39 -7.63
N ALA A 78 -10.47 -2.96 -7.02
CA ALA A 78 -9.16 -3.53 -7.28
C ALA A 78 -9.08 -4.98 -6.79
N SER A 79 -8.40 -5.83 -7.57
CA SER A 79 -8.16 -7.21 -7.18
C SER A 79 -7.31 -7.28 -5.92
N TRP A 80 -7.70 -8.16 -4.99
CA TRP A 80 -6.92 -8.42 -3.78
C TRP A 80 -5.50 -8.88 -4.13
N PRO A 81 -4.47 -8.42 -3.39
CA PRO A 81 -3.08 -8.84 -3.58
C PRO A 81 -2.95 -10.37 -3.53
N LYS A 82 -2.24 -10.93 -4.51
CA LYS A 82 -1.88 -12.34 -4.54
C LYS A 82 -0.41 -12.50 -4.14
N VAL A 83 -0.15 -13.48 -3.29
CA VAL A 83 1.22 -13.88 -2.90
C VAL A 83 1.80 -14.80 -3.98
#